data_AF-A0A7J7LFB0-F1
#
_entry.id   AF-A0A7J7LFB0-F1
#
_cell.length_a   1.000
_cell.length_b   1.000
_cell.length_c   1.000
_cell.angle_alpha   90.00
_cell.angle_beta   90.00
_cell.angle_gamma   90.00
#
_symmetry.space_group_name_H-M   'P 1'
#
loop_
_entity.id
_entity.type
_entity.pdbx_description
1 polymer ?
#
loop_
_entity_poly.entity_id
_entity_poly.type
_entity_poly.pdbx_seq_one_letter_code
_entity_poly.pdbx_strand_id
1 'polypeptide(L)'
;MVWGNVFEARTFIRNYAIINKFEYYQVKNEDYRLRYKCGDEKCEWMCYVRKNCDGHTMELKNTSNLTHTCRGKAMDKNKLAHAGWVANEVEQLVRSVRSTRPCDVQEAIWTKYGVNVSYSTIWNAWTICMEMIVGSYDKGYIVMPELTVQVLLANPRSISTCSIDLMTNEWTGTCIS
;
A
#
# COMPACT_ATOMS: atom_id res chain seq x y z
N MET A 1 -4.77 6.54 -23.51
CA MET A 1 -3.83 6.29 -22.40
C MET A 1 -3.66 4.79 -22.25
N VAL A 2 -2.43 4.30 -22.12
CA VAL A 2 -2.10 2.86 -22.00
C VAL A 2 -1.20 2.67 -20.78
N TRP A 3 -1.42 1.59 -20.03
CA TRP A 3 -0.62 1.18 -18.88
C TRP A 3 -0.01 -0.19 -19.12
N GLY A 4 1.16 -0.45 -18.54
CA GLY A 4 1.89 -1.70 -18.71
C GLY A 4 1.23 -2.88 -17.99
N ASN A 5 0.44 -2.60 -16.95
CA ASN A 5 -0.25 -3.61 -16.14
C ASN A 5 -1.54 -3.06 -15.52
N VAL A 6 -2.32 -3.98 -14.91
CA VAL A 6 -3.58 -3.66 -14.21
C VAL A 6 -3.35 -2.78 -12.98
N PHE A 7 -2.22 -2.94 -12.29
CA PHE A 7 -1.90 -2.21 -11.07
C PHE A 7 -1.70 -0.71 -11.36
N GLU A 8 -0.92 -0.37 -12.36
CA GLU A 8 -0.71 1.01 -12.84
C GLU A 8 -2.03 1.68 -13.23
N ALA A 9 -2.89 0.97 -13.97
CA ALA A 9 -4.21 1.49 -14.33
C ALA A 9 -5.07 1.79 -13.09
N ARG A 10 -5.12 0.85 -12.12
CA ARG A 10 -5.87 1.04 -10.86
C ARG A 10 -5.30 2.19 -10.03
N THR A 11 -3.97 2.30 -9.94
CA THR A 11 -3.28 3.37 -9.21
C THR A 11 -3.56 4.73 -9.85
N PHE A 12 -3.50 4.84 -11.17
CA PHE A 12 -3.83 6.08 -11.86
C PHE A 12 -5.28 6.52 -11.61
N ILE A 13 -6.24 5.62 -11.76
CA ILE A 13 -7.68 5.92 -11.56
C ILE A 13 -7.94 6.33 -10.10
N ARG A 14 -7.28 5.67 -9.14
CA ARG A 14 -7.33 6.05 -7.73
C ARG A 14 -6.76 7.44 -7.49
N ASN A 15 -5.57 7.74 -8.01
CA ASN A 15 -4.93 9.05 -7.88
C ASN A 15 -5.81 10.15 -8.49
N TYR A 16 -6.40 9.89 -9.65
CA TYR A 16 -7.35 10.80 -10.28
C TYR A 16 -8.53 11.12 -9.35
N ALA A 17 -9.15 10.10 -8.74
CA ALA A 17 -10.28 10.31 -7.84
C ALA A 17 -9.92 11.05 -6.55
N ILE A 18 -8.74 10.75 -5.98
CA ILE A 18 -8.22 11.42 -4.78
C ILE A 18 -7.94 12.90 -5.05
N ILE A 19 -7.27 13.23 -6.15
CA ILE A 19 -6.96 14.61 -6.55
C ILE A 19 -8.24 15.41 -6.81
N ASN A 20 -9.22 14.80 -7.47
CA ASN A 20 -10.51 15.41 -7.76
C ASN A 20 -11.51 15.30 -6.59
N LYS A 21 -11.08 14.78 -5.43
CA LYS A 21 -11.85 14.73 -4.17
C LYS A 21 -13.22 14.05 -4.30
N PHE A 22 -13.28 12.94 -5.02
CA PHE A 22 -14.49 12.11 -5.12
C PHE A 22 -14.18 10.63 -4.88
N GLU A 23 -15.23 9.87 -4.60
CA GLU A 23 -15.17 8.41 -4.48
C GLU A 23 -15.83 7.75 -5.70
N TYR A 24 -15.31 6.60 -6.09
CA TYR A 24 -15.90 5.75 -7.11
C TYR A 24 -16.13 4.35 -6.56
N TYR A 25 -17.01 3.61 -7.24
CA TYR A 25 -17.16 2.18 -7.04
C TYR A 25 -16.87 1.43 -8.34
N GLN A 26 -16.48 0.17 -8.20
CA GLN A 26 -16.30 -0.72 -9.32
C GLN A 26 -17.65 -1.34 -9.70
N VAL A 27 -18.05 -1.21 -10.98
CA VAL A 27 -19.36 -1.70 -11.44
C VAL A 27 -19.39 -3.23 -11.49
N LYS A 28 -18.33 -3.84 -12.03
CA LYS A 28 -18.14 -5.29 -12.07
C LYS A 28 -16.67 -5.62 -11.88
N ASN A 29 -16.41 -6.70 -11.16
CA ASN A 29 -15.08 -7.26 -11.02
C ASN A 29 -14.85 -8.27 -12.14
N GLU A 30 -14.02 -7.89 -13.12
CA GLU A 30 -13.71 -8.72 -14.28
C GLU A 30 -12.22 -8.60 -14.59
N ASP A 31 -11.58 -9.73 -14.93
CA ASP A 31 -10.11 -9.77 -15.10
C ASP A 31 -9.61 -9.04 -16.35
N TYR A 32 -10.46 -8.91 -17.38
CA TYR A 32 -10.10 -8.34 -18.68
C TYR A 32 -10.61 -6.90 -18.89
N ARG A 33 -11.42 -6.36 -17.97
CA ARG A 33 -11.93 -5.00 -18.06
C ARG A 33 -12.18 -4.38 -16.69
N LEU A 34 -11.82 -3.12 -16.53
CA LEU A 34 -12.14 -2.31 -15.36
C LEU A 34 -13.20 -1.30 -15.74
N ARG A 35 -14.25 -1.22 -14.93
CA ARG A 35 -15.31 -0.22 -15.07
C ARG A 35 -15.58 0.43 -13.73
N TYR A 36 -15.37 1.73 -13.66
CA TYR A 36 -15.61 2.54 -12.46
C TYR A 36 -16.63 3.62 -12.76
N LYS A 37 -17.50 3.88 -11.78
CA LYS A 37 -18.49 4.97 -11.80
C LYS A 37 -18.35 5.78 -10.52
N CYS A 38 -18.70 7.07 -10.60
CA CYS A 38 -18.72 7.93 -9.43
C CYS A 38 -19.75 7.40 -8.43
N GLY A 39 -19.49 7.60 -7.13
CA GLY A 39 -20.44 7.27 -6.07
C GLY A 39 -21.70 8.14 -6.07
N ASP A 40 -21.69 9.28 -6.77
CA ASP A 40 -22.89 10.11 -6.97
C ASP A 40 -23.59 9.71 -8.28
N GLU A 41 -24.87 9.32 -8.16
CA GLU A 41 -25.70 8.90 -9.30
C GLU A 41 -25.95 10.02 -10.32
N LYS A 42 -25.87 11.29 -9.89
CA LYS A 42 -26.04 12.45 -10.78
C LYS A 42 -24.78 12.73 -11.59
N CYS A 43 -23.67 12.05 -11.29
CA CYS A 43 -22.42 12.22 -12.00
C CYS A 43 -22.30 11.21 -13.13
N GLU A 44 -22.06 11.71 -14.33
CA GLU A 44 -21.86 10.88 -15.52
C GLU A 44 -20.45 10.29 -15.61
N TRP A 45 -19.58 10.63 -14.65
CA TRP A 45 -18.19 10.18 -14.65
C TRP A 45 -18.10 8.66 -14.71
N MET A 46 -17.40 8.17 -15.73
CA MET A 46 -17.16 6.75 -15.94
C MET A 46 -15.77 6.52 -16.51
N CYS A 47 -15.02 5.66 -15.85
CA CYS A 47 -13.74 5.18 -16.36
C CYS A 47 -13.92 3.77 -16.91
N TYR A 48 -13.55 3.56 -18.17
CA TYR A 48 -13.59 2.26 -18.82
C TYR A 48 -12.21 1.91 -19.38
N VAL A 49 -11.60 0.89 -18.80
CA VAL A 49 -10.29 0.37 -19.19
C VAL A 49 -10.44 -1.08 -19.60
N ARG A 50 -9.80 -1.46 -20.71
CA ARG A 50 -9.82 -2.82 -21.23
C ARG A 50 -8.39 -3.37 -21.32
N LYS A 51 -8.25 -4.66 -21.03
CA LYS A 51 -7.03 -5.43 -21.28
C LYS A 51 -6.86 -5.65 -22.78
N ASN A 52 -5.65 -5.40 -23.28
CA ASN A 52 -5.31 -5.59 -24.68
C ASN A 52 -5.10 -7.07 -25.01
N CYS A 53 -5.02 -7.36 -26.31
CA CYS A 53 -4.84 -8.73 -26.82
C CYS A 53 -3.50 -9.35 -26.38
N ASP A 54 -2.51 -8.52 -26.05
CA ASP A 54 -1.21 -8.94 -25.53
C ASP A 54 -1.28 -9.56 -24.12
N GLY A 55 -2.44 -9.49 -23.45
CA GLY A 55 -2.66 -10.13 -22.17
C GLY A 55 -1.96 -9.44 -20.99
N HIS A 56 -1.37 -8.26 -21.18
CA HIS A 56 -0.63 -7.56 -20.11
C HIS A 56 -0.98 -6.08 -20.04
N THR A 57 -1.09 -5.39 -21.18
CA THR A 57 -1.34 -3.96 -21.18
C THR A 57 -2.82 -3.63 -21.03
N MET A 58 -3.09 -2.45 -20.48
CA MET A 58 -4.43 -1.94 -20.20
C MET A 58 -4.61 -0.61 -20.92
N GLU A 59 -5.71 -0.45 -21.65
CA GLU A 59 -5.99 0.76 -22.41
C GLU A 59 -7.30 1.42 -21.95
N LEU A 60 -7.23 2.72 -21.71
CA LEU A 60 -8.40 3.56 -21.47
C LEU A 60 -9.20 3.70 -22.78
N LYS A 61 -10.41 3.16 -22.81
CA LYS A 61 -11.28 3.15 -24.00
C LYS A 61 -12.33 4.26 -24.00
N ASN A 62 -12.80 4.69 -22.83
CA ASN A 62 -13.76 5.80 -22.75
C ASN A 62 -13.04 7.08 -22.28
N THR A 63 -13.07 8.11 -23.12
CA THR A 63 -12.59 9.47 -22.80
C THR A 63 -13.70 10.51 -22.71
N SER A 64 -14.92 10.22 -23.18
CA SER A 64 -16.01 11.20 -23.26
C SER A 64 -16.54 11.58 -21.88
N ASN A 65 -16.58 10.63 -20.95
CA ASN A 65 -17.15 10.80 -19.61
C ASN A 65 -16.07 10.84 -18.53
N LEU A 66 -14.86 11.28 -18.86
CA LEU A 66 -13.79 11.40 -17.87
C LEU A 66 -13.91 12.65 -17.00
N THR A 67 -14.73 13.63 -17.40
CA THR A 67 -14.91 14.86 -16.64
C THR A 67 -15.83 14.61 -15.45
N HIS A 68 -15.28 14.78 -14.25
CA HIS A 68 -16.05 14.74 -13.02
C HIS A 68 -16.69 16.10 -12.74
N THR A 69 -17.97 16.11 -12.38
CA THR A 69 -18.77 17.34 -12.20
C THR A 69 -19.34 17.52 -10.79
N CYS A 70 -19.15 16.57 -9.88
CA CYS A 70 -19.67 16.77 -8.52
C CYS A 70 -18.92 17.93 -7.87
N ARG A 71 -19.69 18.79 -7.20
CA ARG A 71 -19.12 19.60 -6.12
C ARG A 71 -18.78 18.60 -5.03
N GLY A 72 -17.50 18.28 -4.89
CA GLY A 72 -17.02 17.26 -3.97
C GLY A 72 -17.74 17.40 -2.65
N LYS A 73 -18.42 16.33 -2.20
CA LYS A 73 -18.81 16.27 -0.80
C LYS A 73 -17.51 16.45 -0.04
N ALA A 74 -17.46 17.44 0.85
CA ALA A 74 -16.40 17.56 1.85
C ALA A 74 -16.50 16.33 2.77
N MET A 75 -16.18 15.15 2.24
CA MET A 75 -16.00 13.95 3.01
C MET A 75 -14.68 14.19 3.72
N ASP A 76 -14.74 14.42 5.03
CA ASP A 76 -13.55 14.58 5.88
C ASP A 76 -12.60 13.37 5.78
N LYS A 77 -13.03 12.26 5.16
CA LYS A 77 -12.25 11.03 4.96
C LYS A 77 -12.56 10.43 3.59
N ASN A 78 -11.58 10.44 2.68
CA ASN A 78 -11.68 9.75 1.39
C ASN A 78 -11.30 8.27 1.57
N LYS A 79 -12.25 7.34 1.38
CA LYS A 79 -12.02 5.90 1.54
C LYS A 79 -10.98 5.34 0.57
N LEU A 80 -10.74 6.03 -0.55
CA LEU A 80 -9.72 5.63 -1.52
C LEU A 80 -8.30 5.86 -0.99
N ALA A 81 -8.11 6.79 -0.05
CA ALA A 81 -6.84 7.08 0.62
C ALA A 81 -6.58 6.11 1.80
N HIS A 82 -6.59 4.81 1.48
CA HIS A 82 -6.32 3.73 2.43
C HIS A 82 -4.81 3.55 2.68
N ALA A 83 -4.45 2.80 3.71
CA ALA A 83 -3.07 2.65 4.18
C ALA A 83 -2.09 2.18 3.08
N GLY A 84 -2.48 1.20 2.27
CA GLY A 84 -1.65 0.71 1.16
C GLY A 84 -1.40 1.76 0.07
N TRP A 85 -2.38 2.63 -0.22
CA TRP A 85 -2.16 3.75 -1.14
C TRP A 85 -1.20 4.78 -0.56
N VAL A 86 -1.39 5.16 0.71
CA VAL A 86 -0.50 6.10 1.40
C VAL A 86 0.93 5.56 1.42
N ALA A 87 1.12 4.29 1.77
CA ALA A 87 2.43 3.63 1.83
C ALA A 87 3.20 3.75 0.50
N ASN A 88 2.53 3.46 -0.63
CA ASN A 88 3.14 3.59 -1.96
C ASN A 88 3.51 5.05 -2.29
N GLU A 89 2.68 6.02 -1.91
CA GLU A 89 2.95 7.44 -2.20
C GLU A 89 4.08 8.03 -1.35
N VAL A 90 4.27 7.55 -0.12
CA VAL A 90 5.32 8.04 0.78
C VAL A 90 6.56 7.16 0.84
N GLU A 91 6.61 6.07 0.07
CA GLU A 91 7.75 5.14 0.07
C GLU A 91 9.07 5.86 -0.20
N GLN A 92 9.11 6.68 -1.25
CA GLN A 92 10.32 7.43 -1.61
C GLN A 92 10.71 8.47 -0.54
N LEU A 93 9.72 9.10 0.09
CA LEU A 93 9.95 10.05 1.19
C LEU A 93 10.58 9.36 2.39
N VAL A 94 10.01 8.23 2.82
CA VAL A 94 10.51 7.47 3.98
C VAL A 94 11.88 6.84 3.69
N ARG A 95 12.14 6.39 2.45
CA ARG A 95 13.46 5.90 2.03
C ARG A 95 14.54 6.97 2.08
N SER A 96 14.20 8.20 1.69
CA SER A 96 15.16 9.32 1.68
C SER A 96 15.43 9.88 3.09
N VAL A 97 14.40 9.97 3.94
CA VAL A 97 14.52 10.50 5.30
C VAL A 97 14.20 9.42 6.31
N ARG A 98 15.24 8.74 6.82
CA ARG A 98 15.09 7.62 7.77
C ARG A 98 14.37 8.00 9.09
N SER A 99 14.40 9.28 9.48
CA SER A 99 13.74 9.79 10.69
C SER A 99 12.28 10.23 10.47
N THR A 100 11.66 9.87 9.34
CA THR A 100 10.27 10.25 9.03
C THR A 100 9.30 9.65 10.03
N ARG A 101 8.56 10.51 10.74
CA ARG A 101 7.53 10.08 11.69
C ARG A 101 6.17 9.98 10.99
N PRO A 102 5.22 9.21 11.55
CA PRO A 102 3.85 9.15 11.03
C PRO A 102 3.19 10.53 10.88
N CYS A 103 3.40 11.47 11.80
CA CYS A 103 2.86 12.82 11.68
C CYS A 103 3.39 13.57 10.45
N ASP A 104 4.67 13.38 10.12
CA ASP A 104 5.31 14.00 8.96
C ASP A 104 4.72 13.42 7.65
N VAL A 105 4.38 12.12 7.64
CA VAL A 105 3.65 11.45 6.55
C VAL A 105 2.26 12.06 6.37
N GLN A 106 1.54 12.30 7.47
CA GLN A 106 0.21 12.91 7.42
C GLN A 106 0.24 14.32 6.82
N GLU A 107 1.22 15.13 7.23
CA GLU A 107 1.44 16.48 6.70
C GLU A 107 1.82 16.46 5.21
N ALA A 108 2.68 15.52 4.79
CA ALA A 108 3.06 15.36 3.39
C ALA A 108 1.86 15.03 2.49
N ILE A 109 0.97 14.12 2.93
CA ILE A 109 -0.24 13.77 2.19
C ILE A 109 -1.22 14.94 2.13
N TRP A 110 -1.43 15.65 3.25
CA TRP A 110 -2.27 16.83 3.29
C TRP A 110 -1.75 17.91 2.34
N THR A 111 -0.45 18.18 2.36
CA THR A 111 0.17 19.21 1.52
C THR A 111 0.11 18.86 0.03
N LYS A 112 0.34 17.59 -0.34
CA LYS A 112 0.39 17.15 -1.74
C LYS A 112 -1.00 16.97 -2.36
N TYR A 113 -1.97 16.45 -1.60
CA TYR A 113 -3.28 16.06 -2.13
C TYR A 113 -4.46 16.84 -1.55
N GLY A 114 -4.27 17.56 -0.44
CA GLY A 114 -5.36 18.23 0.27
C GLY A 114 -6.41 17.25 0.81
N VAL A 115 -6.00 16.03 1.16
CA VAL A 115 -6.86 14.96 1.67
C VAL A 115 -6.51 14.67 3.13
N ASN A 116 -7.54 14.67 3.97
CA ASN A 116 -7.39 14.30 5.37
C ASN A 116 -7.50 12.78 5.52
N VAL A 117 -6.52 12.20 6.20
CA VAL A 117 -6.41 10.76 6.47
C VAL A 117 -6.30 10.58 7.97
N SER A 118 -7.02 9.61 8.54
CA SER A 118 -6.97 9.34 9.98
C SER A 118 -5.58 8.86 10.40
N TYR A 119 -5.16 9.24 11.60
CA TYR A 119 -3.87 8.85 12.16
C TYR A 119 -3.65 7.34 12.19
N SER A 120 -4.68 6.53 12.48
CA SER A 120 -4.60 5.06 12.43
C SER A 120 -4.24 4.53 11.04
N THR A 121 -4.77 5.14 9.98
CA THR A 121 -4.45 4.78 8.59
C THR A 121 -3.03 5.20 8.24
N ILE A 122 -2.59 6.35 8.74
CA ILE A 122 -1.22 6.83 8.58
C ILE A 122 -0.22 5.90 9.29
N TRP A 123 -0.53 5.50 10.52
CA TRP A 123 0.29 4.54 11.27
C TRP A 123 0.43 3.23 10.52
N ASN A 124 -0.69 2.64 10.07
CA ASN A 124 -0.66 1.41 9.29
C ASN A 124 0.12 1.57 7.97
N ALA A 125 -0.02 2.71 7.29
CA ALA A 125 0.73 3.00 6.08
C ALA A 125 2.24 3.10 6.34
N TRP A 126 2.62 3.74 7.46
CA TRP A 126 4.00 3.85 7.90
C TRP A 126 4.59 2.48 8.23
N THR A 127 3.84 1.61 8.93
CA THR A 127 4.28 0.22 9.20
C THR A 127 4.49 -0.57 7.90
N ILE A 128 3.53 -0.53 6.97
CA ILE A 128 3.65 -1.19 5.66
C ILE A 128 4.89 -0.67 4.91
N CYS A 129 5.10 0.64 4.90
CA CYS A 129 6.24 1.27 4.26
C CYS A 129 7.57 0.84 4.90
N MET A 130 7.64 0.79 6.23
CA MET A 130 8.83 0.32 6.94
C MET A 130 9.14 -1.15 6.64
N GLU A 131 8.12 -2.02 6.58
CA GLU A 131 8.29 -3.41 6.17
C GLU A 131 8.80 -3.54 4.72
N MET A 132 8.35 -2.68 3.80
CA MET A 132 8.85 -2.64 2.42
C MET A 132 10.31 -2.16 2.31
N ILE A 133 10.77 -1.32 3.24
CA ILE A 133 12.11 -0.71 3.19
C ILE A 133 13.12 -1.58 3.93
N VAL A 134 12.81 -1.97 5.16
CA VAL A 134 13.71 -2.67 6.08
C VAL A 134 13.55 -4.19 5.97
N GLY A 135 12.39 -4.65 5.51
CA GLY A 135 11.98 -6.05 5.54
C GLY A 135 11.00 -6.32 6.68
N SER A 136 10.34 -7.47 6.61
CA SER A 136 9.46 -7.93 7.70
C SER A 136 10.28 -8.15 8.97
N TYR A 137 9.74 -7.69 10.09
CA TYR A 137 10.33 -7.90 11.41
C TYR A 137 10.59 -9.40 11.66
N ASP A 138 9.62 -10.26 11.37
CA ASP A 138 9.70 -11.70 11.56
C ASP A 138 10.81 -12.33 10.71
N LYS A 139 10.98 -11.87 9.47
CA LYS A 139 12.08 -12.33 8.60
C LYS A 139 13.46 -11.98 9.15
N GLY A 140 13.58 -10.93 9.97
CA GLY A 140 14.82 -10.57 10.65
C GLY A 140 15.31 -11.64 11.64
N TYR A 141 14.40 -12.46 12.17
CA TYR A 141 14.71 -13.50 13.16
C TYR A 141 14.94 -14.89 12.56
N ILE A 142 14.84 -15.06 11.24
CA ILE A 142 15.11 -16.34 10.56
C ILE A 142 16.52 -16.88 10.87
N VAL A 143 17.48 -15.98 11.10
CA VAL A 143 18.88 -16.34 11.41
C VAL A 143 19.12 -16.70 12.88
N MET A 144 18.12 -16.55 13.76
CA MET A 144 18.29 -16.81 15.19
C MET A 144 18.73 -18.23 15.53
N PRO A 145 18.17 -19.29 14.93
CA PRO A 145 18.63 -20.66 15.20
C PRO A 145 20.12 -20.84 14.89
N GLU A 146 20.58 -20.33 13.75
CA GLU A 146 21.98 -20.41 13.35
C GLU A 146 22.88 -19.60 14.30
N LEU A 147 22.43 -18.40 14.70
CA LEU A 147 23.13 -17.58 15.68
C LEU A 147 23.32 -18.31 17.01
N THR A 148 22.29 -19.01 17.51
CA THR A 148 22.40 -19.77 18.77
C THR A 148 23.46 -20.87 18.72
N VAL A 149 23.58 -21.54 17.57
CA VAL A 149 24.64 -22.54 17.34
C VAL A 149 26.01 -21.88 17.33
N GLN A 150 26.16 -20.75 16.64
CA GLN A 150 27.43 -20.03 16.57
C GLN A 150 27.89 -19.51 17.95
N VAL A 151 26.96 -19.04 18.79
CA VAL A 151 27.27 -18.61 20.16
C VAL A 151 27.83 -19.76 20.99
N LEU A 152 27.23 -20.96 20.92
CA LEU A 152 27.72 -22.15 21.62
C LEU A 152 29.08 -22.63 21.11
N LEU A 153 29.33 -22.53 19.80
CA LEU A 153 30.62 -22.87 19.21
C LEU A 153 31.74 -21.92 19.68
N ALA A 154 31.46 -20.62 19.72
CA ALA A 154 32.43 -19.61 20.15
C ALA A 154 32.69 -19.67 21.67
N ASN A 155 31.65 -19.90 22.46
CA ASN A 155 31.72 -19.97 23.92
C ASN A 155 30.96 -21.20 24.43
N PRO A 156 31.62 -22.37 24.54
CA PRO A 156 30.96 -23.63 24.93
C PRO A 156 30.34 -23.63 26.34
N ARG A 157 30.63 -22.62 27.17
CA ARG A 157 30.06 -22.46 28.51
C ARG A 157 28.79 -21.61 28.54
N SER A 158 28.46 -20.95 27.43
CA SER A 158 27.21 -20.19 27.30
C SER A 158 26.03 -21.14 27.17
N ILE A 159 24.85 -20.70 27.59
CA ILE A 159 23.59 -21.40 27.37
C ILE A 159 22.88 -20.63 26.26
N SER A 160 22.57 -21.31 25.16
CA SER A 160 21.81 -20.73 24.06
C SER A 160 20.75 -21.73 23.62
N THR A 161 19.47 -21.35 23.69
CA THR A 161 18.38 -22.14 23.12
C THR A 161 17.44 -21.26 22.32
N CYS A 162 16.97 -21.81 21.20
CA CYS A 162 16.03 -21.18 20.29
C CYS A 162 14.76 -22.01 20.23
N SER A 163 13.62 -21.35 20.39
CA SER A 163 12.29 -21.92 20.19
C SER A 163 11.78 -21.50 18.81
N ILE A 164 11.28 -22.46 18.05
CA ILE A 164 10.66 -22.25 16.73
C ILE A 164 9.29 -22.92 16.69
N ASP A 165 8.35 -22.34 15.94
CA ASP A 165 7.07 -22.98 15.65
C ASP A 165 7.31 -24.17 14.71
N LEU A 166 6.84 -25.35 15.09
CA LEU A 166 7.07 -26.59 14.35
C LEU A 166 6.26 -26.69 13.05
N MET A 167 5.23 -25.86 12.88
CA MET A 167 4.38 -25.82 11.68
C MET A 167 4.86 -24.79 10.66
N THR A 168 5.31 -23.62 11.12
CA THR A 168 5.72 -22.51 10.23
C THR A 168 7.23 -22.33 10.14
N ASN A 169 8.02 -23.02 10.98
CA ASN A 169 9.46 -22.77 11.18
C ASN A 169 9.80 -21.32 11.56
N GLU A 170 8.82 -20.56 12.06
CA GLU A 170 9.05 -19.18 12.49
C GLU A 170 9.61 -19.15 13.91
N TRP A 171 10.45 -18.15 14.18
CA TRP A 171 11.04 -17.94 15.49
C TRP A 171 9.99 -17.54 16.53
N THR A 172 9.98 -18.21 17.69
CA THR A 172 9.03 -17.93 18.79
C THR A 172 9.72 -17.40 20.05
N GLY A 173 11.01 -17.64 20.20
CA GLY A 173 11.79 -17.11 21.32
C GLY A 173 13.22 -17.59 21.33
N THR A 174 14.09 -16.88 22.04
CA THR A 174 15.48 -17.27 22.29
C THR A 174 15.84 -16.97 23.73
N CYS A 175 16.59 -17.86 24.38
CA CYS A 175 17.30 -17.51 25.61
C CYS A 175 18.80 -17.69 25.40
N ILE A 176 19.56 -16.68 25.84
CA ILE A 176 21.02 -16.65 25.79
C ILE A 176 21.49 -16.17 27.17
N SER A 177 22.35 -16.95 27.84
CA SER A 177 22.97 -16.59 29.12
C SER A 177 24.44 -16.99 29.18
#